data_AF-A0A834XN87-F1
#
_entry.id   AF-A0A834XN87-F1
#
_cell.length_a   1.000
_cell.length_b   1.000
_cell.length_c   1.000
_cell.angle_alpha   90.00
_cell.angle_beta   90.00
_cell.angle_gamma   90.00
#
_symmetry.space_group_name_H-M   'P 1'
#
loop_
_entity.id
_entity.type
_entity.pdbx_description
1 polymer ?
#
loop_
_entity_poly.entity_id
_entity_poly.type
_entity_poly.pdbx_seq_one_letter_code
_entity_poly.pdbx_strand_id
1 'polypeptide(L)'
;MRSYDYEKLLWTTSRVLKVLSVCSSNKPAIVEAGGMQALAMHLGNPSQRLVQNCLWTLRNLSDAGTKVDGLEGLLSGLVQVLASQDVNVVTCAAGILSNLTCNNQRNKISKERGQGCLDLDQVFGYCPSVFRD
;
A
#
# COMPACT_ATOMS: atom_id res chain seq x y z
N MET A 1 -17.39 5.49 -5.67
CA MET A 1 -17.18 5.74 -4.22
C MET A 1 -17.17 7.25 -4.02
N ARG A 2 -17.93 7.82 -3.07
CA ARG A 2 -17.86 9.28 -2.80
C ARG A 2 -16.53 9.58 -2.13
N SER A 3 -15.73 10.48 -2.71
CA SER A 3 -14.48 10.96 -2.09
C SER A 3 -14.80 12.14 -1.18
N TYR A 4 -14.26 12.13 0.03
CA TYR A 4 -14.36 13.22 0.99
C TYR A 4 -12.96 13.77 1.23
N ASP A 5 -12.78 15.09 1.24
CA ASP A 5 -11.48 15.71 1.51
C ASP A 5 -11.32 16.18 2.97
N TYR A 6 -12.34 15.94 3.80
CA TYR A 6 -12.32 16.35 5.20
C TYR A 6 -11.34 15.49 6.00
N GLU A 7 -10.13 16.02 6.19
CA GLU A 7 -8.98 15.31 6.76
C GLU A 7 -9.28 14.62 8.09
N LYS A 8 -10.01 15.26 9.02
CA LYS A 8 -10.31 14.67 10.33
C LYS A 8 -11.18 13.43 10.21
N LEU A 9 -12.13 13.42 9.26
CA LEU A 9 -12.98 12.26 9.00
C LEU A 9 -12.15 11.13 8.36
N LEU A 10 -11.35 11.44 7.35
CA LEU A 10 -10.46 10.46 6.70
C LEU A 10 -9.50 9.85 7.71
N TRP A 11 -8.84 10.68 8.52
CA TRP A 11 -7.91 10.24 9.55
C TRP A 11 -8.58 9.36 10.58
N THR A 12 -9.74 9.78 11.13
CA THR A 12 -10.46 8.98 12.13
C THR A 12 -10.94 7.64 11.54
N THR A 13 -11.42 7.65 10.30
CA THR A 13 -11.85 6.43 9.59
C THR A 13 -10.67 5.49 9.33
N SER A 14 -9.53 6.02 8.87
CA SER A 14 -8.32 5.23 8.63
C SER A 14 -7.79 4.57 9.91
N ARG A 15 -7.96 5.22 11.07
CA ARG A 15 -7.59 4.62 12.37
C ARG A 15 -8.46 3.42 12.72
N VAL A 16 -9.77 3.49 12.45
CA VAL A 16 -10.68 2.35 12.65
C VAL A 16 -10.27 1.21 11.74
N LEU A 17 -10.04 1.49 10.45
CA LEU A 17 -9.57 0.46 9.50
C LEU A 17 -8.25 -0.17 9.92
N LYS A 18 -7.30 0.62 10.43
CA LYS A 18 -6.04 0.10 10.96
C LYS A 18 -6.27 -0.93 12.07
N VAL A 19 -7.11 -0.60 13.06
CA VAL A 19 -7.42 -1.51 14.17
C VAL A 19 -8.12 -2.77 13.66
N LEU A 20 -9.04 -2.66 12.72
CA LEU A 20 -9.74 -3.83 12.16
C LEU A 20 -8.81 -4.71 11.32
N SER A 21 -7.86 -4.11 10.60
CA SER A 21 -6.95 -4.81 9.67
C SER A 21 -5.98 -5.79 10.33
N VAL A 22 -5.76 -5.71 11.65
CA VAL A 22 -4.90 -6.68 12.36
C VAL A 22 -5.60 -8.02 12.57
N CYS A 23 -6.93 -8.05 12.48
CA CYS A 23 -7.72 -9.25 12.73
C CYS A 23 -7.87 -10.08 11.45
N SER A 24 -7.38 -11.33 11.47
CA SER A 24 -7.37 -12.22 10.30
C SER A 24 -8.76 -12.49 9.71
N SER A 25 -9.83 -12.44 10.52
CA SER A 25 -11.21 -12.58 10.03
C SER A 25 -11.74 -11.33 9.35
N ASN A 26 -11.20 -10.15 9.66
CA ASN A 26 -11.66 -8.88 9.11
C ASN A 26 -10.94 -8.52 7.80
N LYS A 27 -9.68 -8.94 7.63
CA LYS A 27 -8.89 -8.61 6.43
C LYS A 27 -9.62 -8.95 5.13
N PRO A 28 -10.19 -10.15 4.93
CA PRO A 28 -10.86 -10.49 3.67
C PRO A 28 -12.03 -9.57 3.39
N ALA A 29 -12.85 -9.28 4.40
CA ALA A 29 -14.00 -8.39 4.26
C ALA A 29 -13.59 -6.95 3.89
N ILE A 30 -12.51 -6.43 4.48
CA ILE A 30 -11.98 -5.09 4.13
C ILE A 30 -11.45 -5.07 2.70
N VAL A 31 -10.75 -6.14 2.30
CA VAL A 31 -10.19 -6.29 0.95
C VAL A 31 -11.29 -6.40 -0.10
N GLU A 32 -12.28 -7.28 0.12
CA GLU A 32 -13.44 -7.48 -0.76
C GLU A 32 -14.28 -6.20 -0.92
N ALA A 33 -14.36 -5.37 0.13
CA ALA A 33 -15.02 -4.07 0.07
C ALA A 33 -14.24 -2.99 -0.70
N GLY A 34 -13.09 -3.32 -1.31
CA GLY A 34 -12.23 -2.37 -2.04
C GLY A 34 -11.41 -1.45 -1.13
N GLY A 35 -11.16 -1.87 0.11
CA GLY A 35 -10.46 -1.05 1.11
C GLY A 35 -9.03 -0.69 0.71
N MET A 36 -8.33 -1.57 -0.02
CA MET A 36 -6.95 -1.31 -0.47
C MET A 36 -6.89 -0.18 -1.50
N GLN A 37 -7.80 -0.20 -2.48
CA GLN A 37 -7.94 0.85 -3.48
C GLN A 37 -8.38 2.16 -2.83
N ALA A 38 -9.28 2.09 -1.84
CA ALA A 38 -9.73 3.26 -1.09
C ALA A 38 -8.57 3.94 -0.33
N LEU A 39 -7.74 3.16 0.35
CA LEU A 39 -6.58 3.67 1.07
C LEU A 39 -5.50 4.21 0.13
N ALA A 40 -5.33 3.61 -1.06
CA ALA A 40 -4.36 4.05 -2.06
C ALA A 40 -4.58 5.51 -2.52
N MET A 41 -5.85 5.94 -2.62
CA MET A 41 -6.20 7.32 -3.00
C MET A 41 -5.62 8.39 -2.06
N HIS A 42 -5.21 8.00 -0.85
CA HIS A 42 -4.73 8.94 0.17
C HIS A 42 -3.21 8.90 0.37
N LEU A 43 -2.46 8.13 -0.43
CA LEU A 43 -0.99 8.05 -0.30
C LEU A 43 -0.28 9.36 -0.68
N GLY A 44 -0.88 10.18 -1.53
CA GLY A 44 -0.39 11.52 -1.90
C GLY A 44 -1.00 12.67 -1.08
N ASN A 45 -1.68 12.38 0.03
CA ASN A 45 -2.36 13.41 0.82
C ASN A 45 -1.34 14.28 1.60
N PRO A 46 -1.55 15.61 1.73
CA PRO A 46 -0.64 16.47 2.51
C PRO A 46 -0.57 16.10 4.00
N SER A 47 -1.59 15.45 4.56
CA SER A 47 -1.61 14.99 5.94
C SER A 47 -0.73 13.75 6.12
N GLN A 48 0.50 13.95 6.59
CA GLN A 48 1.45 12.86 6.85
C GLN A 48 0.91 11.80 7.83
N ARG A 49 0.13 12.23 8.84
CA ARG A 49 -0.51 11.31 9.78
C ARG A 49 -1.59 10.43 9.13
N LEU A 50 -2.26 10.92 8.09
CA LEU A 50 -3.22 10.14 7.31
C LEU A 50 -2.46 9.13 6.44
N VAL A 51 -1.46 9.59 5.67
CA VAL A 51 -0.62 8.75 4.82
C VAL A 51 -0.01 7.59 5.63
N GLN A 52 0.57 7.88 6.79
CA GLN A 52 1.17 6.86 7.66
C GLN A 52 0.14 5.83 8.16
N ASN A 53 -1.08 6.24 8.52
CA ASN A 53 -2.13 5.29 8.91
C ASN A 53 -2.62 4.46 7.72
N CYS A 54 -2.70 5.04 6.52
CA CYS A 54 -2.99 4.30 5.30
C CYS A 54 -1.92 3.24 5.03
N LEU A 55 -0.64 3.58 5.13
CA LEU A 55 0.47 2.63 4.95
C LEU A 55 0.45 1.50 5.97
N TRP A 56 0.23 1.79 7.26
CA TRP A 56 0.11 0.73 8.27
C TRP A 56 -1.06 -0.21 8.00
N THR A 57 -2.20 0.34 7.58
CA THR A 57 -3.37 -0.47 7.24
C THR A 57 -3.10 -1.32 6.00
N LEU A 58 -2.54 -0.74 4.94
CA LEU A 58 -2.17 -1.45 3.71
C LEU A 58 -1.17 -2.57 3.98
N ARG A 59 -0.19 -2.36 4.88
CA ARG A 59 0.77 -3.39 5.29
C ARG A 59 0.11 -4.56 6.01
N ASN A 60 -0.92 -4.30 6.81
CA ASN A 60 -1.70 -5.36 7.46
C ASN A 60 -2.59 -6.13 6.48
N LEU A 61 -3.01 -5.51 5.37
CA LEU A 61 -3.90 -6.13 4.38
C LEU A 61 -3.16 -6.83 3.24
N SER A 62 -1.88 -6.51 3.02
CA SER A 62 -1.14 -6.89 1.81
C SER A 62 -0.92 -8.40 1.65
N ASP A 63 -0.91 -9.16 2.74
CA ASP A 63 -0.88 -10.64 2.72
C ASP A 63 -2.19 -11.25 2.21
N ALA A 64 -3.33 -10.60 2.48
CA ALA A 64 -4.64 -11.00 1.99
C ALA A 64 -4.98 -10.43 0.60
N GLY A 65 -4.29 -9.36 0.18
CA GLY A 65 -4.56 -8.61 -1.05
C GLY A 65 -3.96 -9.17 -2.33
N THR A 66 -3.23 -10.28 -2.28
CA THR A 66 -2.43 -10.78 -3.41
C THR A 66 -3.24 -11.24 -4.63
N LYS A 67 -4.56 -11.48 -4.49
CA LYS A 67 -5.46 -11.92 -5.57
C LYS A 67 -6.45 -10.84 -6.02
N VAL A 68 -6.29 -9.62 -5.55
CA VAL A 68 -7.21 -8.51 -5.81
C VAL A 68 -6.86 -7.85 -7.14
N ASP A 69 -7.88 -7.56 -7.94
CA ASP A 69 -7.75 -6.79 -9.18
C ASP A 69 -7.82 -5.27 -8.91
N GLY A 70 -7.30 -4.45 -9.83
CA GLY A 70 -7.40 -2.99 -9.72
C GLY A 70 -6.40 -2.37 -8.74
N LEU A 71 -5.27 -3.03 -8.47
CA LEU A 71 -4.22 -2.54 -7.57
C LEU A 71 -3.16 -1.68 -8.27
N GLU A 72 -3.30 -1.39 -9.56
CA GLU A 72 -2.31 -0.63 -10.35
C GLU A 72 -2.05 0.76 -9.74
N GLY A 73 -3.10 1.46 -9.31
CA GLY A 73 -2.98 2.76 -8.63
C GLY A 73 -2.30 2.66 -7.27
N LEU A 74 -2.51 1.55 -6.54
CA LEU A 74 -1.81 1.29 -5.28
C LEU A 74 -0.32 1.04 -5.53
N LEU A 75 0.02 0.18 -6.48
CA LEU A 75 1.41 -0.14 -6.83
C LEU A 75 2.17 1.11 -7.28
N SER A 76 1.57 1.92 -8.16
CA SER A 76 2.12 3.21 -8.59
C SER A 76 2.35 4.15 -7.40
N GLY A 77 1.33 4.33 -6.54
CA GLY A 77 1.45 5.16 -5.34
C GLY A 77 2.55 4.70 -4.39
N LEU A 78 2.72 3.39 -4.19
CA LEU A 78 3.78 2.85 -3.33
C LEU A 78 5.18 3.09 -3.90
N VAL A 79 5.37 2.98 -5.23
CA VAL A 79 6.65 3.31 -5.87
C VAL A 79 7.01 4.77 -5.67
N GLN A 80 6.04 5.68 -5.82
CA GLN A 80 6.26 7.11 -5.54
C GLN A 80 6.64 7.35 -4.08
N VAL A 81 6.02 6.63 -3.14
CA VAL A 81 6.30 6.70 -1.70
C VAL A 81 7.73 6.23 -1.36
N LEU A 82 8.34 5.33 -2.15
CA LEU A 82 9.73 4.91 -1.94
C LEU A 82 10.75 6.06 -2.09
N ALA A 83 10.38 7.16 -2.77
CA ALA A 83 11.22 8.36 -2.87
C ALA A 83 11.22 9.23 -1.59
N SER A 84 10.47 8.84 -0.55
CA SER A 84 10.43 9.54 0.74
C SER A 84 11.78 9.48 1.47
N GLN A 85 12.09 10.53 2.24
CA GLN A 85 13.25 10.55 3.15
C GLN A 85 12.96 9.89 4.52
N ASP A 86 11.69 9.56 4.81
CA ASP A 86 11.31 8.89 6.05
C ASP A 86 11.46 7.37 5.91
N VAL A 87 12.42 6.81 6.65
CA VAL A 87 12.74 5.37 6.67
C VAL A 87 11.53 4.51 7.06
N ASN A 88 10.65 4.98 7.96
CA ASN A 88 9.47 4.21 8.36
C ASN A 88 8.46 4.10 7.23
N VAL A 89 8.30 5.19 6.47
CA VAL A 89 7.44 5.27 5.30
C VAL A 89 7.96 4.35 4.19
N VAL A 90 9.26 4.45 3.88
CA VAL A 90 9.92 3.60 2.87
C VAL A 90 9.83 2.12 3.25
N THR A 91 10.09 1.78 4.51
CA THR A 91 10.02 0.39 5.02
C THR A 91 8.60 -0.17 4.91
N CYS A 92 7.57 0.64 5.23
CA CYS A 92 6.18 0.22 5.05
C CYS A 92 5.86 -0.02 3.57
N ALA A 93 6.22 0.91 2.69
CA ALA A 93 5.96 0.80 1.26
C ALA A 93 6.65 -0.42 0.64
N ALA A 94 7.93 -0.63 0.94
CA ALA A 94 8.69 -1.80 0.49
C ALA A 94 8.06 -3.11 0.99
N GLY A 95 7.66 -3.18 2.26
CA GLY A 95 7.00 -4.37 2.81
C GLY A 95 5.65 -4.67 2.15
N ILE A 96 4.87 -3.64 1.79
CA ILE A 96 3.61 -3.80 1.06
C ILE A 96 3.88 -4.33 -0.35
N LEU A 97 4.83 -3.73 -1.07
CA LEU A 97 5.23 -4.15 -2.41
C LEU A 97 5.74 -5.59 -2.43
N SER A 98 6.53 -5.98 -1.43
CA SER A 98 7.02 -7.36 -1.26
C SER A 98 5.86 -8.36 -1.24
N ASN A 99 4.90 -8.14 -0.34
CA ASN A 99 3.74 -9.03 -0.21
C ASN A 99 2.89 -9.06 -1.50
N LEU A 100 2.62 -7.90 -2.10
CA LEU A 100 1.75 -7.81 -3.28
C LEU A 100 2.39 -8.35 -4.56
N THR A 101 3.71 -8.37 -4.66
CA THR A 101 4.44 -8.92 -5.82
C THR A 101 4.86 -10.37 -5.61
N CYS A 102 4.88 -10.86 -4.36
CA CYS A 102 5.16 -12.26 -4.04
C CYS A 102 4.17 -13.19 -4.78
N ASN A 103 4.72 -14.10 -5.60
CA ASN A 103 3.95 -15.04 -6.42
C ASN A 103 2.84 -14.43 -7.31
N ASN A 104 2.89 -13.12 -7.59
CA ASN A 104 1.92 -12.43 -8.43
C ASN A 104 2.59 -11.78 -9.64
N GLN A 105 2.61 -12.51 -10.76
CA GLN A 105 3.24 -12.05 -12.01
C GLN A 105 2.53 -10.82 -12.59
N ARG A 106 1.22 -10.66 -12.39
CA ARG A 106 0.47 -9.49 -12.87
C ARG A 106 0.97 -8.22 -12.20
N ASN A 107 1.13 -8.26 -10.88
CA ASN A 107 1.62 -7.13 -10.10
C ASN A 107 3.08 -6.83 -10.43
N LYS A 108 3.90 -7.85 -10.75
CA LYS A 108 5.28 -7.65 -11.24
C LYS A 108 5.36 -6.98 -12.62
N ILE A 109 4.40 -7.23 -13.49
CA ILE A 109 4.34 -6.66 -14.85
C ILE A 109 3.47 -5.40 -14.91
N SER A 110 3.12 -4.79 -13.77
CA SER A 110 2.37 -3.52 -13.78
C SER A 110 3.23 -2.43 -14.44
N LYS A 111 3.10 -2.31 -15.77
CA LYS A 111 3.81 -1.39 -16.64
C LYS A 111 3.10 -0.06 -16.60
N GLU A 112 3.69 0.91 -15.93
CA GLU A 112 3.37 2.29 -16.26
C GLU A 112 3.89 2.61 -17.67
N ARG A 113 3.13 3.38 -18.43
CA ARG A 113 3.45 3.78 -19.81
C ARG A 113 4.55 4.85 -19.90
N GLY A 114 5.48 4.95 -18.95
CA GLY A 114 6.49 6.02 -18.98
C GLY A 114 7.64 5.95 -17.98
N GLN A 115 7.48 5.23 -16.88
CA GLN A 115 8.56 4.90 -15.94
C GLN A 115 8.62 3.38 -15.84
N GLY A 116 9.81 2.80 -15.73
CA GLY A 116 10.10 1.37 -15.96
C GLY A 116 9.16 0.39 -15.28
N CYS A 117 9.17 -0.87 -15.75
CA CYS A 117 8.70 -2.01 -14.94
C CYS A 117 9.06 -1.76 -13.47
N LEU A 118 8.19 -2.16 -12.54
CA LEU A 118 8.57 -2.29 -11.12
C LEU A 118 9.90 -3.04 -11.08
N ASP A 119 10.99 -2.29 -11.05
CA ASP A 119 12.33 -2.85 -11.12
C ASP A 119 12.57 -3.24 -9.68
N LEU A 120 12.15 -4.46 -9.35
CA LEU A 120 12.27 -5.01 -8.01
C LEU A 120 13.72 -4.82 -7.53
N ASP A 121 14.71 -4.83 -8.44
CA ASP A 121 16.12 -4.52 -8.17
C ASP A 121 16.36 -3.12 -7.54
N GLN A 122 15.60 -2.08 -7.91
CA GLN A 122 15.65 -0.81 -7.18
C GLN A 122 15.07 -0.94 -5.76
N VAL A 123 13.98 -1.67 -5.58
CA VAL A 123 13.35 -1.89 -4.26
C VAL A 123 14.28 -2.69 -3.32
N PHE A 124 14.99 -3.69 -3.85
CA PHE A 124 16.02 -4.45 -3.13
C PHE A 124 17.23 -3.57 -2.75
N GLY A 125 17.58 -2.58 -3.58
CA GLY A 125 18.64 -1.61 -3.29
C GLY A 125 18.35 -0.69 -2.10
N TYR A 126 17.07 -0.37 -1.83
CA TYR A 126 16.67 0.51 -0.72
C TYR A 126 16.63 -0.20 0.64
N CYS A 127 16.44 -1.52 0.72
CA CYS A 127 16.40 -2.27 1.98
C CYS A 127 16.78 -3.76 1.79
N PRO A 128 18.09 -4.11 1.78
CA PRO A 128 18.56 -5.49 1.59
C PRO A 128 18.11 -6.49 2.66
N SER A 129 17.69 -6.00 3.83
CA SER A 129 17.26 -6.80 4.99
C SER A 129 15.79 -7.20 4.96
N VAL A 130 14.96 -6.58 4.10
CA VAL A 130 13.49 -6.80 4.09
C VAL A 130 13.08 -7.96 3.17
N PHE A 131 13.97 -8.41 2.27
CA PHE A 131 13.66 -9.43 1.28
C PHE A 131 14.59 -10.66 1.33
N ARG A 132 15.40 -10.80 2.40
CA ARG A 132 16.12 -12.05 2.69
C ARG A 132 15.27 -12.90 3.61
N ASP A 133 14.31 -13.61 3.05
CA ASP A 133 13.75 -14.85 3.61
C ASP A 133 13.13 -15.67 2.47
#